data_AF-A0A2G9MHD7-F1
#
_entry.id   AF-A0A2G9MHD7-F1
#
_cell.length_a   1.000
_cell.length_b   1.000
_cell.length_c   1.000
_cell.angle_alpha   90.00
_cell.angle_beta   90.00
_cell.angle_gamma   90.00
#
_symmetry.space_group_name_H-M   'P 1'
#
loop_
_entity.id
_entity.type
_entity.pdbx_description
1 polymer ?
#
loop_
_entity_poly.entity_id
_entity_poly.type
_entity_poly.pdbx_seq_one_letter_code
_entity_poly.pdbx_strand_id
1 'polypeptide(L)'
;MGEELEILIGFHEKNTQQSTIARKVLEREGYKVITVHSVDDMIKEMGISHGREPNHNYECPYAAIVMDVNLGNPGQADLQPALTIYDHVQRQVQDGSVKLIVVTADQSVYEKAGRELDRNVICLMKPYNIKDLRESVTPKSNAA
;
A
#
# COMPACT_ATOMS: atom_id res chain seq x y z
N MET A 1 -16.23 19.81 5.00
CA MET A 1 -14.78 19.69 5.22
C MET A 1 -14.42 18.32 4.68
N GLY A 2 -13.77 18.25 3.52
CA GLY A 2 -13.40 16.97 2.92
C GLY A 2 -12.08 16.53 3.53
N GLU A 3 -12.06 15.37 4.17
CA GLU A 3 -10.83 14.74 4.63
C GLU A 3 -9.97 14.42 3.40
N GLU A 4 -8.73 14.92 3.41
CA GLU A 4 -7.77 14.65 2.34
C GLU A 4 -7.21 13.25 2.59
N LEU A 5 -7.62 12.27 1.77
CA LEU A 5 -7.18 10.89 1.91
C LEU A 5 -5.70 10.76 1.57
N GLU A 6 -4.99 9.98 2.39
CA GLU A 6 -3.56 9.74 2.23
C GLU A 6 -3.29 8.40 1.51
N ILE A 7 -2.15 8.31 0.81
CA ILE A 7 -1.64 7.06 0.26
C ILE A 7 -0.19 6.88 0.74
N LEU A 8 0.08 5.77 1.41
CA LEU A 8 1.43 5.40 1.84
C LEU A 8 2.07 4.46 0.81
N ILE A 9 3.23 4.87 0.28
CA ILE A 9 3.96 4.16 -0.77
C ILE A 9 5.33 3.74 -0.25
N GLY A 10 5.60 2.43 -0.21
CA GLY A 10 6.89 1.86 0.13
C GLY A 10 7.62 1.30 -1.09
N PHE A 11 8.73 1.95 -1.48
CA PHE A 11 9.64 1.46 -2.54
C PHE A 11 11.08 1.46 -2.05
N HIS A 12 11.77 0.33 -2.21
CA HIS A 12 13.14 0.14 -1.73
C HIS A 12 14.11 1.19 -2.29
N GLU A 13 14.03 1.47 -3.59
CA GLU A 13 14.92 2.42 -4.24
C GLU A 13 14.37 3.85 -4.18
N LYS A 14 15.17 4.74 -3.56
CA LYS A 14 14.97 6.19 -3.61
C LYS A 14 15.06 6.66 -5.07
N ASN A 15 14.00 7.25 -5.61
CA ASN A 15 13.94 7.82 -6.97
C ASN A 15 13.94 6.84 -8.15
N THR A 16 13.29 5.68 -8.04
CA THR A 16 12.90 5.01 -9.30
C THR A 16 11.95 5.91 -10.09
N GLN A 17 12.05 5.88 -11.42
CA GLN A 17 11.08 6.56 -12.27
C GLN A 17 9.66 6.11 -11.92
N GLN A 18 9.46 4.83 -11.57
CA GLN A 18 8.17 4.30 -11.14
C GLN A 18 7.65 4.97 -9.86
N SER A 19 8.45 5.10 -8.79
CA SER A 19 7.97 5.73 -7.55
C SER A 19 7.61 7.21 -7.77
N THR A 20 8.42 7.91 -8.57
CA THR A 20 8.17 9.31 -8.93
C THR A 20 6.90 9.49 -9.77
N ILE A 21 6.69 8.61 -10.76
CA ILE A 21 5.51 8.65 -11.62
C ILE A 21 4.25 8.27 -10.83
N ALA A 22 4.31 7.20 -10.03
CA ALA A 22 3.22 6.78 -9.14
C ALA A 22 2.78 7.91 -8.21
N ARG A 23 3.74 8.52 -7.52
CA ARG A 23 3.48 9.68 -6.67
C ARG A 23 2.79 10.81 -7.43
N LYS A 24 3.35 11.27 -8.56
CA LYS A 24 2.78 12.38 -9.34
C LYS A 24 1.37 12.10 -9.85
N VAL A 25 1.08 10.86 -10.25
CA VAL A 25 -0.26 10.49 -10.73
C VAL A 25 -1.26 10.52 -9.59
N LEU A 26 -0.90 9.97 -8.43
CA LEU A 26 -1.76 9.94 -7.25
C LEU A 26 -2.00 11.33 -6.66
N GLU A 27 -0.97 12.19 -6.60
CA GLU A 27 -1.11 13.59 -6.19
C GLU A 27 -2.06 14.37 -7.13
N ARG A 28 -2.07 14.08 -8.44
CA ARG A 28 -3.00 14.70 -9.40
C ARG A 28 -4.45 14.29 -9.22
N GLU A 29 -4.69 13.12 -8.65
CA GLU A 29 -6.04 12.63 -8.31
C GLU A 29 -6.53 13.19 -6.96
N GLY A 30 -5.74 14.05 -6.31
CA GLY A 30 -6.10 14.72 -5.07
C GLY A 30 -5.72 13.96 -3.80
N TYR A 31 -4.90 12.91 -3.91
CA TYR A 31 -4.38 12.19 -2.75
C TYR A 31 -3.11 12.86 -2.20
N LYS A 32 -2.99 12.91 -0.88
CA LYS A 32 -1.71 13.22 -0.23
C LYS A 32 -0.84 11.96 -0.21
N VAL A 33 0.28 11.99 -0.94
CA VAL A 33 1.16 10.82 -1.08
C VAL A 33 2.35 10.91 -0.13
N ILE A 34 2.51 9.89 0.71
CA ILE A 34 3.67 9.70 1.57
C ILE A 34 4.53 8.57 1.02
N THR A 35 5.83 8.80 0.87
CA THR A 35 6.77 7.82 0.32
C THR A 35 7.81 7.42 1.37
N VAL A 36 8.04 6.12 1.51
CA VAL A 36 9.01 5.53 2.43
C VAL A 36 9.87 4.48 1.72
N HIS A 37 10.99 4.11 2.34
CA HIS A 37 12.04 3.31 1.70
C HIS A 37 12.46 2.05 2.46
N SER A 38 11.82 1.79 3.59
CA SER A 38 11.98 0.58 4.36
C SER A 38 10.66 0.20 5.00
N VAL A 39 10.55 -1.07 5.41
CA VAL A 39 9.44 -1.57 6.22
C VAL A 39 9.39 -0.84 7.57
N ASP A 40 10.54 -0.56 8.18
CA ASP A 40 10.62 0.17 9.45
C ASP A 40 10.07 1.60 9.32
N ASP A 41 10.35 2.28 8.21
CA ASP A 41 9.76 3.59 7.92
C ASP A 41 8.24 3.51 7.74
N MET A 42 7.72 2.45 7.10
CA MET A 42 6.26 2.22 7.01
C MET A 42 5.64 2.04 8.40
N ILE A 43 6.24 1.20 9.24
CA ILE A 43 5.78 0.92 10.60
C ILE A 43 5.76 2.21 11.43
N LYS A 44 6.83 3.01 11.33
CA LYS A 44 6.96 4.29 12.04
C LYS A 44 5.92 5.30 11.56
N GLU A 45 5.73 5.43 10.26
CA GLU A 45 4.79 6.37 9.65
C GLU A 45 3.33 6.03 10.03
N MET A 46 3.00 4.74 10.04
CA MET A 46 1.69 4.27 10.48
C MET A 46 1.48 4.37 12.00
N GLY A 47 2.50 4.70 12.79
CA GLY A 47 2.40 4.74 14.25
C GLY A 47 2.22 3.35 14.90
N ILE A 48 2.63 2.29 14.21
CA ILE A 48 2.59 0.91 14.70
C ILE A 48 3.61 0.79 15.84
N SER A 49 3.13 0.86 17.07
CA SER A 49 3.98 0.74 18.26
C SER A 49 4.14 -0.73 18.63
N HIS A 50 5.39 -1.22 18.64
CA HIS A 50 5.73 -2.54 19.18
C HIS A 50 5.35 -2.60 20.67
N GLY A 51 4.15 -3.09 20.99
CA GLY A 51 3.77 -3.49 22.35
C GLY A 51 2.89 -2.55 23.16
N ARG A 52 2.06 -1.69 22.55
CA ARG A 52 0.94 -1.05 23.26
C ARG A 52 -0.39 -1.45 22.64
N GLU A 53 -1.39 -1.62 23.50
CA GLU A 53 -2.76 -2.00 23.12
C GLU A 53 -3.25 -1.19 21.91
N PRO A 54 -4.07 -1.79 21.02
CA PRO A 54 -4.61 -1.10 19.86
C PRO A 54 -5.26 0.20 20.33
N ASN A 55 -4.74 1.32 19.83
CA ASN A 55 -5.19 2.63 20.22
C ASN A 55 -6.64 2.77 19.73
N HIS A 56 -7.61 2.79 20.65
CA HIS A 56 -9.04 2.73 20.34
C HIS A 56 -9.55 3.92 19.49
N ASN A 57 -8.70 4.92 19.24
CA ASN A 57 -8.98 6.11 18.44
C ASN A 57 -8.03 6.25 17.21
N TYR A 58 -7.46 5.14 16.71
CA TYR A 58 -6.66 5.22 15.49
C TYR A 58 -7.57 5.41 14.27
N GLU A 59 -7.68 6.66 13.82
CA GLU A 59 -8.20 6.98 12.49
C GLU A 59 -7.07 6.79 11.49
N CYS A 60 -7.14 5.74 10.69
CA CYS A 60 -6.16 5.52 9.62
C CYS A 60 -6.39 6.57 8.53
N PRO A 61 -5.43 7.46 8.25
CA PRO A 61 -5.61 8.47 7.21
C PRO A 61 -5.45 7.88 5.80
N TYR A 62 -4.98 6.63 5.70
CA TYR A 62 -4.62 6.00 4.43
C TYR A 62 -5.83 5.33 3.76
N ALA A 63 -6.15 5.76 2.54
CA ALA A 63 -7.09 5.04 1.67
C ALA A 63 -6.45 3.79 1.05
N ALA A 64 -5.14 3.84 0.81
CA ALA A 64 -4.39 2.72 0.24
C ALA A 64 -2.93 2.69 0.71
N ILE A 65 -2.39 1.47 0.74
CA ILE A 65 -0.99 1.20 1.01
C ILE A 65 -0.41 0.53 -0.23
N VAL A 66 0.58 1.14 -0.86
CA VAL A 66 1.29 0.58 -2.02
C VAL A 66 2.65 0.10 -1.55
N MET A 67 2.98 -1.17 -1.76
CA MET A 67 4.25 -1.73 -1.26
C MET A 67 4.94 -2.61 -2.30
N ASP A 68 6.22 -2.34 -2.53
CA ASP A 68 7.10 -3.25 -3.27
C ASP A 68 7.42 -4.48 -2.41
N VAL A 69 7.27 -5.67 -2.97
CA VAL A 69 7.60 -6.93 -2.28
C VAL A 69 9.08 -7.06 -1.92
N ASN A 70 9.95 -6.26 -2.53
CA ASN A 70 11.37 -6.21 -2.19
C ASN A 70 11.70 -5.15 -1.11
N LEU A 71 10.71 -4.41 -0.60
CA LEU A 71 10.94 -3.35 0.38
C LEU A 71 11.51 -3.89 1.70
N GLY A 72 11.01 -5.04 2.15
CA GLY A 72 11.45 -5.67 3.40
C GLY A 72 12.74 -6.49 3.25
N ASN A 73 13.00 -7.02 2.05
CA ASN A 73 14.16 -7.84 1.77
C ASN A 73 14.68 -7.57 0.35
N PRO A 74 15.63 -6.63 0.18
CA PRO A 74 16.13 -6.26 -1.13
C PRO A 74 16.76 -7.45 -1.86
N GLY A 75 16.25 -7.76 -3.05
CA GLY A 75 16.72 -8.88 -3.88
C GLY A 75 16.02 -10.21 -3.62
N GLN A 76 15.10 -10.27 -2.65
CA GLN A 76 14.25 -11.43 -2.43
C GLN A 76 12.80 -10.97 -2.29
N ALA A 77 12.02 -11.17 -3.36
CA ALA A 77 10.62 -10.81 -3.39
C ALA A 77 9.82 -11.61 -2.34
N ASP A 78 9.20 -10.92 -1.38
CA ASP A 78 8.39 -11.53 -0.32
C ASP A 78 7.13 -10.71 -0.03
N LEU A 79 5.98 -11.41 0.01
CA LEU A 79 4.69 -10.79 0.34
C LEU A 79 4.55 -10.56 1.85
N GLN A 80 5.21 -11.36 2.69
CA GLN A 80 4.91 -11.39 4.11
C GLN A 80 5.06 -10.05 4.83
N PRO A 81 6.09 -9.22 4.55
CA PRO A 81 6.18 -7.90 5.15
C PRO A 81 4.96 -7.02 4.83
N ALA A 82 4.45 -7.08 3.60
CA ALA A 82 3.27 -6.32 3.17
C ALA A 82 1.99 -6.82 3.85
N LEU A 83 1.82 -8.13 3.94
CA LEU A 83 0.67 -8.74 4.63
C LEU A 83 0.68 -8.44 6.12
N THR A 84 1.84 -8.48 6.76
CA THR A 84 1.97 -8.18 8.20
C THR A 84 1.58 -6.73 8.50
N ILE A 85 2.05 -5.79 7.67
CA ILE A 85 1.66 -4.37 7.78
C ILE A 85 0.15 -4.23 7.59
N TYR A 86 -0.40 -4.86 6.55
CA TYR A 86 -1.81 -4.73 6.22
C TYR A 86 -2.74 -5.34 7.28
N ASP A 87 -2.42 -6.52 7.79
CA ASP A 87 -3.14 -7.16 8.89
C ASP A 87 -3.16 -6.27 10.13
N HIS A 88 -2.07 -5.54 10.40
CA HIS A 88 -2.02 -4.60 11.50
C HIS A 88 -2.99 -3.43 11.29
N VAL A 89 -3.01 -2.85 10.09
CA VAL A 89 -3.91 -1.74 9.73
C VAL A 89 -5.38 -2.20 9.76
N GLN A 90 -5.69 -3.37 9.20
CA GLN A 90 -7.05 -3.93 9.20
C GLN A 90 -7.59 -4.20 10.62
N ARG A 91 -6.74 -4.56 11.58
CA ARG A 91 -7.15 -4.71 12.99
C ARG A 91 -7.53 -3.38 13.64
N GLN A 92 -7.01 -2.27 13.13
CA GLN A 92 -7.31 -0.92 13.62
C GLN A 92 -8.48 -0.29 12.87
N VAL A 93 -8.63 -0.61 11.57
CA VAL A 93 -9.65 -0.05 10.69
C VAL A 93 -10.76 -1.08 10.44
N GLN A 94 -11.79 -1.05 11.29
CA GLN A 94 -12.83 -2.09 11.33
C GLN A 94 -13.74 -2.15 10.09
N ASP A 95 -13.74 -1.14 9.23
CA ASP A 95 -14.62 -1.06 8.06
C ASP A 95 -13.98 -1.57 6.74
N GLY A 96 -12.72 -2.00 6.78
CA GLY A 96 -12.01 -2.53 5.61
C GLY A 96 -11.78 -1.49 4.51
N SER A 97 -11.84 -0.19 4.84
CA SER A 97 -11.70 0.91 3.88
C SER A 97 -10.31 1.02 3.24
N VAL A 98 -9.27 0.47 3.87
CA VAL A 98 -7.89 0.51 3.37
C VAL A 98 -7.62 -0.64 2.41
N LYS A 99 -7.12 -0.32 1.22
CA LYS A 99 -6.63 -1.31 0.25
C LYS A 99 -5.12 -1.53 0.37
N LEU A 100 -4.67 -2.77 0.27
CA LEU A 100 -3.26 -3.10 0.06
C LEU A 100 -3.00 -3.32 -1.44
N ILE A 101 -1.98 -2.67 -1.97
CA ILE A 101 -1.53 -2.86 -3.34
C ILE A 101 -0.07 -3.30 -3.28
N VAL A 102 0.18 -4.57 -3.56
CA VAL A 102 1.55 -5.11 -3.65
C VAL A 102 2.06 -5.03 -5.08
N VAL A 103 3.31 -4.65 -5.23
CA VAL A 103 3.97 -4.51 -6.53
C VAL A 103 5.16 -5.47 -6.59
N THR A 104 5.21 -6.32 -7.61
CA THR A 104 6.26 -7.33 -7.78
C THR A 104 6.74 -7.41 -9.22
N ALA A 105 7.99 -7.80 -9.44
CA ALA A 105 8.48 -8.24 -10.76
C ALA A 105 8.58 -9.77 -10.87
N ASP A 106 8.29 -10.48 -9.77
CA ASP A 106 8.40 -11.94 -9.67
C ASP A 106 7.04 -12.60 -9.97
N GLN A 107 7.01 -13.41 -11.03
CA GLN A 107 5.84 -14.15 -11.49
C GLN A 107 5.29 -15.12 -10.43
N SER A 108 6.16 -15.80 -9.70
CA SER A 108 5.74 -16.76 -8.67
C SER A 108 5.04 -16.05 -7.51
N VAL A 109 5.54 -14.87 -7.14
CA VAL A 109 4.92 -14.01 -6.13
C VAL A 109 3.57 -13.48 -6.60
N TYR A 110 3.46 -13.05 -7.85
CA TYR A 110 2.20 -12.58 -8.42
C TYR A 110 1.13 -13.69 -8.48
N GLU A 111 1.50 -14.90 -8.89
CA GLU A 111 0.58 -16.05 -8.91
C GLU A 111 0.19 -16.51 -7.51
N LYS A 112 1.10 -16.40 -6.54
CA LYS A 112 0.81 -16.66 -5.14
C LYS A 112 -0.19 -15.63 -4.61
N ALA A 113 0.06 -14.35 -4.91
CA ALA A 113 -0.80 -13.25 -4.54
C ALA A 113 -2.24 -13.43 -5.09
N GLY A 114 -2.38 -13.81 -6.36
CA GLY A 114 -3.69 -14.04 -6.98
C GLY A 114 -4.47 -15.24 -6.43
N ARG A 115 -3.81 -16.17 -5.74
CA ARG A 115 -4.45 -17.37 -5.14
C ARG A 115 -4.78 -17.20 -3.67
N GLU A 116 -3.93 -16.48 -2.94
CA GLU A 116 -3.92 -16.49 -1.48
C GLU A 116 -4.49 -15.20 -0.86
N LEU A 117 -4.67 -14.13 -1.64
CA LEU A 117 -5.00 -12.82 -1.10
C LEU A 117 -6.49 -12.49 -1.18
N ASP A 118 -6.95 -11.78 -0.14
CA ASP A 118 -8.33 -11.32 0.02
C ASP A 118 -8.69 -10.23 -1.01
N ARG A 119 -9.98 -9.95 -1.20
CA ARG A 119 -10.55 -8.96 -2.12
C ARG A 119 -9.97 -7.55 -1.97
N ASN A 120 -9.44 -7.21 -0.79
CA ASN A 120 -8.88 -5.89 -0.51
C ASN A 120 -7.37 -5.80 -0.74
N VAL A 121 -6.75 -6.89 -1.22
CA VAL A 121 -5.35 -6.91 -1.61
C VAL A 121 -5.24 -7.08 -3.13
N ILE A 122 -4.55 -6.16 -3.78
CA ILE A 122 -4.34 -6.12 -5.22
C ILE A 122 -2.86 -6.35 -5.49
N CYS A 123 -2.54 -7.20 -6.46
CA CYS A 123 -1.17 -7.39 -6.90
C CYS A 123 -0.97 -6.83 -8.31
N LEU A 124 0.07 -6.01 -8.48
CA LEU A 124 0.47 -5.44 -9.77
C LEU A 124 1.84 -6.00 -10.17
N MET A 125 1.93 -6.51 -11.40
CA MET A 125 3.16 -7.02 -11.98
C MET A 125 3.96 -5.90 -12.64
N LYS A 126 5.27 -5.78 -12.36
CA LYS A 126 6.19 -4.86 -13.04
C LYS A 126 6.60 -5.44 -14.41
N PRO A 127 6.69 -4.61 -15.47
CA PRO A 127 6.21 -3.23 -15.52
C PRO A 127 4.68 -3.18 -15.55
N TYR A 128 4.06 -2.39 -14.67
CA TYR A 128 2.61 -2.18 -14.63
C TYR A 128 2.23 -0.87 -15.31
N ASN A 129 0.99 -0.77 -15.78
CA ASN A 129 0.46 0.49 -16.26
C ASN A 129 0.09 1.38 -15.07
N ILE A 130 0.47 2.65 -15.13
CA ILE A 130 0.13 3.61 -14.06
C ILE A 130 -1.38 3.79 -13.90
N LYS A 131 -2.15 3.53 -14.98
CA LYS A 131 -3.61 3.50 -14.94
C LYS A 131 -4.12 2.41 -14.01
N ASP A 132 -3.50 1.24 -14.00
CA ASP A 132 -3.89 0.11 -13.15
C ASP A 132 -3.67 0.46 -11.68
N LEU A 133 -2.57 1.15 -11.36
CA LEU A 133 -2.31 1.65 -10.00
C LEU A 133 -3.38 2.65 -9.57
N ARG A 134 -3.73 3.59 -10.45
CA ARG A 134 -4.78 4.58 -10.18
C ARG A 134 -6.13 3.90 -9.92
N GLU A 135 -6.55 3.01 -10.82
CA GLU A 135 -7.83 2.30 -10.69
C GLU A 135 -7.89 1.42 -9.43
N SER A 136 -6.73 0.92 -8.99
CA SER A 136 -6.61 0.13 -7.75
C SER A 136 -6.87 0.98 -6.50
N VAL A 137 -6.40 2.23 -6.46
CA VAL A 137 -6.58 3.12 -5.29
C VAL A 137 -7.92 3.84 -5.28
N THR A 138 -8.51 4.12 -6.45
CA THR A 138 -9.79 4.83 -6.52
C THR A 138 -10.90 3.92 -5.98
N PRO A 139 -11.72 4.37 -5.02
CA PRO A 139 -12.96 3.66 -4.69
C PRO A 139 -13.77 3.54 -5.97
N LYS A 140 -14.36 2.37 -6.24
CA LYS A 140 -15.38 2.28 -7.29
C LYS A 140 -16.56 3.10 -6.77
N SER A 141 -16.58 4.41 -7.02
CA SER A 141 -17.78 5.21 -6.84
C SER A 141 -18.86 4.50 -7.63
N ASN A 142 -19.90 4.07 -6.92
CA ASN A 142 -21.16 3.67 -7.53
C ASN A 142 -21.50 4.74 -8.56
N ALA A 143 -21.52 4.34 -9.83
CA ALA A 143 -22.21 5.11 -10.85
C ALA A 143 -23.67 5.19 -10.40
N ALA A 144 -24.03 6.33 -9.82
CA ALA A 144 -25.41 6.76 -9.62
C ALA A 144 -25.99 7.21 -10.96
#